data_AF-E8PLF4-F1
#
_entry.id   AF-E8PLF4-F1
#
_cell.length_a   1.000
_cell.length_b   1.000
_cell.length_c   1.000
_cell.angle_alpha   90.00
_cell.angle_beta   90.00
_cell.angle_gamma   90.00
#
_symmetry.space_group_name_H-M   'P 1'
#
loop_
_entity.id
_entity.type
_entity.pdbx_description
1 polymer ?
#
loop_
_entity_poly.entity_id
_entity_poly.type
_entity_poly.pdbx_seq_one_letter_code
_entity_poly.pdbx_strand_id
1 'polypeptide(L)' 'MTRRFTAHLWREGDLWVAQCLEVDVASQGETEEEALKNLKEALELYFEPPIPEHVPEVRTVEVELGPAA' A
#
# COMPACT_ATOMS: atom_id res chain seq x y z
N MET A 1 -20.01 1.46 -2.53
CA MET A 1 -19.69 2.14 -3.82
C MET A 1 -18.47 1.46 -4.41
N THR A 2 -18.45 1.20 -5.72
CA THR A 2 -17.31 0.53 -6.38
C THR A 2 -16.45 1.57 -7.11
N ARG A 3 -15.13 1.51 -6.90
CA ARG A 3 -14.13 2.33 -7.59
C ARG A 3 -13.11 1.42 -8.27
N ARG A 4 -12.43 1.93 -9.29
CA ARG A 4 -11.36 1.23 -10.02
C ARG A 4 -10.04 1.92 -9.72
N PHE A 5 -8.99 1.12 -9.54
CA PHE A 5 -7.62 1.54 -9.27
C PHE A 5 -6.68 0.81 -10.23
N THR A 6 -5.49 1.37 -10.42
CA THR A 6 -4.46 0.84 -11.30
C THR A 6 -3.30 0.34 -10.45
N ALA A 7 -2.89 -0.91 -10.67
CA ALA A 7 -1.78 -1.51 -9.94
C ALA A 7 -0.57 -1.72 -10.86
N HIS A 8 0.61 -1.35 -10.40
CA HIS A 8 1.87 -1.82 -10.96
C HIS A 8 2.22 -3.17 -10.31
N LEU A 9 2.50 -4.19 -11.13
CA LEU A 9 2.92 -5.50 -10.66
C LEU A 9 4.34 -5.81 -11.10
N TRP A 10 5.14 -6.31 -10.17
CA TRP A 10 6.46 -6.85 -10.45
C TRP A 10 6.81 -7.93 -9.43
N ARG A 11 7.90 -8.65 -9.70
CA ARG A 11 8.44 -9.66 -8.79
C ARG A 11 9.60 -9.10 -8.00
N GLU A 12 9.54 -9.25 -6.69
CA GLU A 12 10.58 -8.87 -5.73
C GLU A 12 11.00 -10.13 -4.96
N GLY A 13 12.12 -10.74 -5.39
CA GLY A 13 12.53 -12.06 -4.88
C GLY A 13 11.47 -13.14 -5.15
N ASP A 14 10.99 -13.76 -4.08
CA ASP A 14 10.00 -14.84 -4.14
C ASP A 14 8.54 -14.34 -4.15
N LEU A 15 8.31 -13.04 -3.97
CA LEU A 15 6.97 -12.46 -3.89
C LEU A 15 6.64 -11.61 -5.11
N TRP A 16 5.35 -11.57 -5.44
CA TRP A 16 4.77 -10.55 -6.28
C TRP A 16 4.40 -9.35 -5.44
N VAL A 17 4.73 -8.15 -5.92
CA VAL A 17 4.34 -6.88 -5.33
C VAL A 17 3.31 -6.22 -6.24
N ALA A 18 2.23 -5.72 -5.64
CA ALA A 18 1.20 -4.95 -6.31
C ALA A 18 1.09 -3.57 -5.62
N GLN A 19 1.47 -2.52 -6.33
CA GLN A 19 1.43 -1.13 -5.84
C GLN A 19 0.31 -0.36 -6.52
N CYS A 20 -0.58 0.28 -5.76
CA CYS A 20 -1.56 1.21 -6.31
C CYS A 20 -0.88 2.49 -6.79
N LEU A 21 -1.25 2.98 -7.97
CA LEU A 21 -0.68 4.21 -8.53
C LEU A 21 -1.39 5.48 -8.05
N GLU A 22 -2.62 5.34 -7.53
CA GLU A 22 -3.44 6.48 -7.12
C GLU A 22 -3.31 6.84 -5.63
N VAL A 23 -2.88 5.90 -4.78
CA VAL A 23 -2.65 6.11 -3.34
C VAL A 23 -1.42 5.35 -2.88
N ASP A 24 -0.81 5.80 -1.79
CA ASP A 24 0.39 5.19 -1.20
C ASP A 24 0.06 3.90 -0.44
N VAL A 25 -0.41 2.90 -1.18
CA VAL A 25 -0.79 1.57 -0.70
C VAL A 25 -0.19 0.55 -1.66
N ALA A 26 0.52 -0.41 -1.08
CA ALA A 26 1.00 -1.59 -1.78
C ALA A 26 0.69 -2.83 -0.96
N SER A 27 0.68 -3.97 -1.63
CA SER A 27 0.61 -5.28 -1.00
C SER A 27 1.43 -6.30 -1.77
N GLN A 28 1.51 -7.52 -1.26
CA GLN A 28 2.32 -8.59 -1.81
C GLN A 28 1.68 -9.96 -1.62
N GLY A 29 2.11 -10.95 -2.40
CA GLY A 29 1.66 -12.34 -2.32
C GLY A 29 2.63 -13.28 -3.04
N GLU A 30 2.45 -14.59 -2.86
CA GLU A 30 3.26 -15.61 -3.54
C GLU A 30 2.91 -15.72 -5.04
N THR A 31 1.71 -15.28 -5.43
CA THR A 31 1.25 -15.19 -6.82
C THR A 31 0.75 -13.79 -7.19
N GLU A 32 0.63 -13.50 -8.49
CA GLU A 32 0.03 -12.25 -9.00
C GLU A 32 -1.38 -12.04 -8.45
N GLU A 33 -2.21 -13.09 -8.47
CA GLU A 33 -3.59 -13.05 -7.99
C GLU A 33 -3.66 -12.79 -6.48
N GLU A 34 -2.75 -13.38 -5.71
CA GLU A 34 -2.69 -13.14 -4.27
C GLU A 34 -2.28 -11.70 -3.97
N ALA A 35 -1.24 -11.18 -4.63
CA ALA A 35 -0.81 -9.80 -4.46
C ALA A 35 -1.94 -8.80 -4.80
N LEU A 36 -2.68 -9.04 -5.89
CA LEU A 36 -3.84 -8.23 -6.28
C LEU A 36 -5.01 -8.34 -5.29
N LYS A 37 -5.29 -9.54 -4.78
CA LYS A 37 -6.32 -9.75 -3.76
C LYS A 37 -5.97 -9.00 -2.47
N ASN A 38 -4.73 -9.12 -2.02
CA ASN A 38 -4.27 -8.45 -0.81
C ASN A 38 -4.24 -6.93 -0.99
N LEU A 39 -3.86 -6.43 -2.17
CA LEU A 39 -3.96 -5.00 -2.50
C LEU A 39 -5.40 -4.50 -2.44
N LYS A 40 -6.36 -5.27 -2.95
CA LYS A 40 -7.78 -4.93 -2.86
C LYS A 40 -8.22 -4.77 -1.40
N GLU A 41 -7.91 -5.73 -0.54
CA GLU A 41 -8.26 -5.67 0.89
C GLU A 41 -7.61 -4.46 1.57
N ALA A 42 -6.33 -4.18 1.27
CA ALA A 42 -5.63 -3.02 1.80
C ALA A 42 -6.27 -1.69 1.35
N LEU A 43 -6.70 -1.59 0.08
CA LEU A 43 -7.41 -0.41 -0.42
C LEU A 43 -8.79 -0.24 0.22
N GLU A 44 -9.52 -1.33 0.43
CA GLU A 44 -10.81 -1.29 1.14
C GLU A 44 -10.62 -0.71 2.55
N LEU A 45 -9.63 -1.20 3.30
CA LEU A 45 -9.27 -0.67 4.62
C LEU A 45 -8.80 0.79 4.59
N TYR A 46 -8.00 1.18 3.60
CA TYR A 46 -7.49 2.56 3.48
C TYR A 46 -8.60 3.60 3.34
N PHE A 47 -9.69 3.25 2.64
CA PHE A 47 -10.83 4.16 2.44
C PHE A 47 -11.94 4.03 3.48
N GLU A 48 -11.82 3.08 4.42
CA GLU A 48 -12.71 3.01 5.57
C GLU A 48 -12.47 4.21 6.50
N PRO A 49 -13.54 4.85 7.01
CA PRO A 49 -13.38 5.94 7.96
C PRO A 49 -12.69 5.41 9.23
N PRO A 50 -11.64 6.10 9.73
CA PRO A 50 -10.95 5.64 10.91
C PRO A 50 -11.93 5.64 12.10
N ILE A 51 -11.92 4.54 12.84
CA ILE A 51 -12.63 4.41 14.11
C ILE A 51 -11.57 4.32 15.21
N PRO A 52 -10.92 5.43 15.58
CA PRO A 52 -9.82 5.37 16.53
C PRO A 52 -10.35 5.05 17.93
N GLU A 53 -9.92 3.91 18.49
CA GLU A 53 -9.97 3.71 19.95
C GLU A 53 -8.96 4.63 20.66
N HIS A 54 -7.88 4.99 19.97
CA HIS A 54 -6.80 5.85 20.47
C HIS A 54 -6.38 6.86 19.39
N VAL A 55 -6.14 8.10 19.79
CA VAL A 55 -5.66 9.16 18.89
C VAL A 55 -4.13 9.08 18.82
N PRO A 56 -3.51 8.83 17.65
CA PRO A 56 -2.07 8.76 17.53
C PRO A 56 -1.42 10.15 17.72
N GLU A 57 -0.23 10.15 18.30
CA GLU A 57 0.60 11.35 18.40
C GLU A 57 1.34 11.58 17.08
N VAL A 58 1.10 12.73 16.45
CA VAL A 58 1.79 13.10 15.20
C VAL A 58 3.04 13.92 15.53
N ARG A 59 4.16 13.59 14.88
CA ARG A 59 5.46 14.25 15.00
C ARG A 59 6.11 14.43 13.63
N THR A 60 6.83 15.53 13.46
CA THR A 60 7.61 15.82 12.26
C THR A 60 9.08 15.50 12.53
N VAL A 61 9.76 14.87 11.56
CA VAL A 61 11.17 14.51 11.64
C VAL A 61 11.88 15.06 10.40
N GLU A 62 13.02 15.70 10.61
CA GLU A 62 13.90 16.18 9.53
C GLU A 62 14.99 15.13 9.25
N VAL A 63 15.28 14.88 7.97
CA VAL A 63 16.31 13.92 7.53
C VAL A 63 17.14 14.50 6.39
N GLU A 64 18.44 14.19 6.38
CA GLU A 64 19.33 14.49 5.24
C GLU A 64 19.29 13.32 4.25
N LEU A 65 19.04 13.61 2.97
CA LEU A 65 18.96 12.58 1.93
C LEU A 65 20.29 12.47 1.18
N GLY A 66 20.79 11.24 1.05
CA GLY A 66 21.88 10.89 0.15
C GLY A 66 21.41 10.67 -1.30
N PRO A 67 22.32 10.55 -2.27
CA PRO A 67 21.96 10.24 -3.65
C PRO A 67 21.28 8.86 -3.73
N ALA A 68 20.21 8.76 -4.53
CA ALA A 68 19.62 7.49 -4.92
C ALA A 68 20.62 6.71 -5.79
N ALA A 69 20.88 5.45 -5.43
CA ALA A 69 21.76 4.55 -6.17
C ALA A 69 21.11 4.03 -7.46
#